data_AF-A0A077R361-F1
#
_entry.id   AF-A0A077R361-F1
#
_cell.length_a   1.000
_cell.length_b   1.000
_cell.length_c   1.000
_cell.angle_alpha   90.00
_cell.angle_beta   90.00
_cell.angle_gamma   90.00
#
_symmetry.space_group_name_H-M   'P 1'
#
loop_
_entity.id
_entity.type
_entity.pdbx_description
1 polymer ?
#
loop_
_entity_poly.entity_id
_entity_poly.type
_entity_poly.pdbx_seq_one_letter_code
_entity_poly.pdbx_strand_id
1 'polypeptide(L)'
;MKFTTILALAGTAGAAIASPISATEAAGVVNHQSIDYVQDYNGNLANFKYEKDAGTYSGSWNSPNDFVIGLGWRTGTGNRVINFNGNYNAKQGSYYAVYGWLKEPLTEYYVVENYSYDPCSIKDSHHLGSIYSDGAQYNTCKHTQINQPSIQGTQTFDQYFSVRQSKRSSGSVTLANHFNAWKEFGFAKGAAYPKFDYQVFATEAFSGQGSVNVQVSD
;
A
#
# COMPACT_ATOMS: atom_id res chain seq x y z
N MET A 1 4.52 -45.70 74.83
CA MET A 1 3.95 -44.64 75.69
C MET A 1 3.14 -43.70 74.81
N LYS A 2 1.89 -43.42 75.22
CA LYS A 2 1.00 -42.42 74.60
C LYS A 2 1.43 -40.99 75.00
N PHE A 3 0.99 -40.02 74.19
CA PHE A 3 0.67 -38.59 74.42
C PHE A 3 1.35 -37.65 73.39
N THR A 4 0.66 -37.17 72.33
CA THR A 4 -0.21 -35.94 72.18
C THR A 4 0.60 -34.64 72.38
N THR A 5 0.52 -33.52 71.65
CA THR A 5 -0.55 -32.86 70.86
C THR A 5 0.00 -31.66 70.05
N ILE A 6 -0.41 -31.55 68.77
CA ILE A 6 -0.92 -30.39 67.98
C ILE A 6 -0.37 -28.95 68.20
N LEU A 7 0.06 -28.30 67.11
CA LEU A 7 -0.57 -27.04 66.66
C LEU A 7 -0.45 -26.86 65.13
N ALA A 8 -1.59 -26.66 64.49
CA ALA A 8 -1.73 -26.28 63.09
C ALA A 8 -1.73 -24.75 62.98
N LEU A 9 -1.08 -24.22 61.95
CA LEU A 9 -1.49 -22.96 61.32
C LEU A 9 -1.33 -23.10 59.80
N ALA A 10 -2.47 -23.00 59.12
CA ALA A 10 -2.58 -22.84 57.68
C ALA A 10 -2.29 -21.38 57.31
N GLY A 11 -1.63 -21.15 56.17
CA GLY A 11 -1.39 -19.80 55.66
C GLY A 11 -0.68 -19.80 54.31
N THR A 12 -1.48 -19.81 53.24
CA THR A 12 -1.20 -19.36 51.86
C THR A 12 0.03 -19.95 51.12
N ALA A 13 -0.27 -20.84 50.16
CA ALA A 13 0.64 -21.21 49.09
C ALA A 13 0.91 -20.01 48.16
N GLY A 14 2.10 -19.44 48.23
CA GLY A 14 2.64 -18.60 47.17
C GLY A 14 3.19 -19.48 46.06
N ALA A 15 2.37 -19.79 45.06
CA ALA A 15 2.88 -20.35 43.81
C ALA A 15 3.48 -19.19 43.00
N ALA A 16 4.81 -19.14 42.90
CA ALA A 16 5.49 -18.32 41.92
C ALA A 16 5.13 -18.86 40.53
N ILE A 17 4.19 -18.21 39.85
CA ILE A 17 3.98 -18.38 38.42
C ILE A 17 5.15 -17.72 37.69
N ALA A 18 6.12 -18.53 37.27
CA ALA A 18 7.07 -18.11 36.26
C ALA A 18 6.30 -17.85 34.96
N SER A 19 6.04 -16.58 34.64
CA SER A 19 5.53 -16.19 33.33
C SER A 19 6.59 -16.52 32.26
N PRO A 20 6.21 -17.12 31.12
CA PRO A 20 7.13 -17.18 30.00
C PRO A 20 7.41 -15.74 29.55
N ILE A 21 8.70 -15.37 29.58
CA ILE A 21 9.18 -14.15 28.94
C ILE A 21 8.80 -14.27 27.46
N SER A 22 7.90 -13.41 27.01
CA SER A 22 7.58 -13.28 25.59
C SER A 22 8.88 -13.11 24.82
N ALA A 23 9.06 -13.94 23.80
CA ALA A 23 10.15 -13.83 22.86
C ALA A 23 10.25 -12.36 22.40
N THR A 24 11.40 -11.74 22.61
CA THR A 24 11.79 -10.55 21.87
C THR A 24 11.72 -10.90 20.40
N GLU A 25 10.68 -10.41 19.72
CA GLU A 25 10.67 -10.32 18.26
C GLU A 25 11.95 -9.55 17.90
N ALA A 26 12.86 -10.23 17.21
CA ALA A 26 13.95 -9.56 16.54
C ALA A 26 13.31 -8.62 15.53
N ALA A 27 13.22 -7.33 15.87
CA ALA A 27 12.94 -6.28 14.91
C ALA A 27 13.99 -6.43 13.79
N GLY A 28 13.56 -7.00 12.67
CA GLY A 28 14.40 -7.07 11.48
C GLY A 28 14.90 -5.68 11.19
N VAL A 29 16.19 -5.53 10.91
CA VAL A 29 16.77 -4.28 10.45
C VAL A 29 15.99 -3.86 9.20
N VAL A 30 15.07 -2.91 9.34
CA VAL A 30 14.41 -2.27 8.21
C VAL A 30 15.50 -1.44 7.55
N ASN A 31 16.03 -1.95 6.45
CA ASN A 31 17.00 -1.22 5.65
C ASN A 31 16.22 -0.10 4.93
N HIS A 32 16.15 1.07 5.56
CA HIS A 32 15.53 2.26 4.99
C HIS A 32 16.23 2.59 3.67
N GLN A 33 15.55 2.35 2.56
CA GLN A 33 16.01 2.78 1.25
C GLN A 33 15.53 4.19 1.01
N SER A 34 16.47 5.11 0.86
CA SER A 34 16.18 6.46 0.39
C SER A 34 15.37 6.43 -0.90
N ILE A 35 14.39 7.32 -1.03
CA ILE A 35 13.64 7.55 -2.27
C ILE A 35 14.63 7.87 -3.40
N ASP A 36 14.58 7.11 -4.49
CA ASP A 36 15.52 7.19 -5.62
C ASP A 36 14.83 7.30 -6.99
N TYR A 37 13.49 7.42 -6.98
CA TYR A 37 12.66 7.51 -8.18
C TYR A 37 11.59 8.58 -8.07
N VAL A 38 11.42 9.31 -9.17
CA VAL A 38 10.37 10.32 -9.37
C VAL A 38 9.46 9.80 -10.47
N GLN A 39 8.18 9.62 -10.15
CA GLN A 39 7.15 9.31 -11.11
C GLN A 39 6.62 10.62 -11.69
N ASP A 40 6.76 10.80 -13.00
CA ASP A 40 6.31 11.99 -13.72
C ASP A 40 5.73 11.59 -15.09
N TYR A 41 4.47 11.16 -15.08
CA TYR A 41 3.68 11.00 -16.30
C TYR A 41 2.74 12.19 -16.41
N ASN A 42 2.97 13.05 -17.41
CA ASN A 42 2.22 14.29 -17.65
C ASN A 42 2.13 15.24 -16.44
N GLY A 43 3.16 15.31 -15.58
CA GLY A 43 3.14 16.14 -14.38
C GLY A 43 3.00 17.64 -14.63
N ASN A 44 3.27 18.10 -15.86
CA ASN A 44 2.94 19.46 -16.31
C ASN A 44 1.43 19.78 -16.22
N LEU A 45 0.55 18.77 -16.34
CA LEU A 45 -0.91 18.93 -16.17
C LEU A 45 -1.31 19.13 -14.68
N ALA A 46 -0.41 18.80 -13.77
CA ALA A 46 -0.62 18.86 -12.32
C ALA A 46 0.22 19.95 -11.63
N ASN A 47 0.91 20.83 -12.38
CA ASN A 47 1.87 21.78 -11.80
C ASN A 47 2.82 21.08 -10.79
N PHE A 48 3.33 19.91 -11.19
CA PHE A 48 4.04 18.99 -10.31
C PHE A 48 5.33 19.61 -9.76
N LYS A 49 5.50 19.53 -8.43
CA LYS A 49 6.71 19.97 -7.72
C LYS A 49 7.12 18.89 -6.74
N TYR A 50 8.42 18.65 -6.59
CA TYR A 50 8.93 17.65 -5.68
C TYR A 50 10.29 18.05 -5.09
N GLU A 51 10.58 17.55 -3.90
CA GLU A 51 11.89 17.55 -3.27
C GLU A 51 12.22 16.11 -2.89
N LYS A 52 12.93 15.41 -3.78
CA LYS A 52 13.11 13.94 -3.70
C LYS A 52 13.80 13.51 -2.41
N ASP A 53 14.86 14.22 -2.01
CA ASP A 53 15.64 13.88 -0.81
C ASP A 53 14.86 14.17 0.48
N ALA A 54 13.93 15.12 0.42
CA ALA A 54 12.98 15.37 1.49
C ALA A 54 11.77 14.43 1.44
N GLY A 55 11.59 13.64 0.37
CA GLY A 55 10.43 12.77 0.16
C GLY A 55 9.11 13.51 -0.05
N THR A 56 9.13 14.79 -0.42
CA THR A 56 7.91 15.58 -0.57
C THR A 56 7.53 15.80 -2.02
N TYR A 57 6.23 15.78 -2.31
CA TYR A 57 5.72 16.26 -3.58
C TYR A 57 4.37 16.98 -3.44
N SER A 58 4.05 17.82 -4.42
CA SER A 58 2.79 18.53 -4.49
C SER A 58 2.31 18.68 -5.93
N GLY A 59 1.02 18.89 -6.08
CA GLY A 59 0.38 19.12 -7.37
C GLY A 59 -0.95 19.82 -7.21
N SER A 60 -1.39 20.45 -8.29
CA SER A 60 -2.69 21.10 -8.44
C SER A 60 -3.13 20.97 -9.89
N TRP A 61 -4.35 20.53 -10.13
CA TRP A 61 -4.87 20.29 -11.47
C TRP A 61 -6.26 20.89 -11.67
N ASN A 62 -6.58 21.18 -12.93
CA ASN A 62 -7.88 21.63 -13.36
C ASN A 62 -8.19 21.03 -14.74
N SER A 63 -9.10 20.07 -14.77
CA SER A 63 -9.51 19.26 -15.92
C SER A 63 -8.34 18.66 -16.70
N PRO A 64 -7.45 17.87 -16.05
CA PRO A 64 -6.38 17.17 -16.75
C PRO A 64 -6.96 16.07 -17.65
N ASN A 65 -6.24 15.72 -18.70
CA ASN A 65 -6.55 14.51 -19.48
C ASN A 65 -6.22 13.26 -18.66
N ASP A 66 -4.95 13.09 -18.28
CA ASP A 66 -4.46 12.04 -17.38
C ASP A 66 -3.02 12.38 -16.95
N PHE A 67 -2.70 12.20 -15.67
CA PHE A 67 -1.34 12.28 -15.14
C PHE A 67 -1.16 11.31 -13.99
N VAL A 68 0.08 10.85 -13.78
CA VAL A 68 0.50 10.10 -12.58
C VAL A 68 1.79 10.71 -12.08
N ILE A 69 1.76 11.29 -10.88
CA ILE A 69 2.90 11.94 -10.25
C ILE A 69 3.17 11.34 -8.87
N GLY A 70 4.43 11.25 -8.46
CA GLY A 70 4.75 10.70 -7.14
C GLY A 70 6.22 10.46 -6.91
N LEU A 71 6.53 9.88 -5.75
CA LEU A 71 7.89 9.55 -5.31
C LEU A 71 7.95 8.13 -4.77
N GLY A 72 9.12 7.51 -4.92
CA GLY A 72 9.39 6.20 -4.33
C GLY A 72 10.68 5.60 -4.84
N TRP A 73 10.60 4.35 -5.30
CA TRP A 73 11.77 3.52 -5.55
C TRP A 73 11.80 2.97 -6.97
N ARG A 74 12.99 2.95 -7.57
CA ARG A 74 13.25 2.45 -8.93
C ARG A 74 13.01 0.95 -9.05
N THR A 75 13.08 0.23 -7.93
CA THR A 75 12.77 -1.19 -7.86
C THR A 75 11.86 -1.44 -6.67
N GLY A 76 10.63 -1.85 -6.97
CA GLY A 76 9.67 -2.30 -5.99
C GLY A 76 10.08 -3.59 -5.32
N THR A 77 9.50 -3.84 -4.14
CA THR A 77 9.69 -5.10 -3.42
C THR A 77 8.33 -5.65 -3.00
N GLY A 78 8.27 -6.95 -2.71
CA GLY A 78 7.04 -7.62 -2.30
C GLY A 78 6.62 -7.35 -0.86
N ASN A 79 7.45 -6.68 -0.07
CA ASN A 79 7.29 -6.55 1.38
C ASN A 79 7.56 -5.14 1.92
N ARG A 80 7.70 -4.13 1.04
CA ARG A 80 7.87 -2.74 1.49
C ARG A 80 6.63 -2.28 2.25
N VAL A 81 6.86 -1.58 3.35
CA VAL A 81 5.85 -0.74 4.00
C VAL A 81 6.08 0.68 3.50
N ILE A 82 5.06 1.31 2.93
CA ILE A 82 5.17 2.69 2.45
C ILE A 82 4.42 3.59 3.43
N ASN A 83 5.15 4.53 4.02
CA ASN A 83 4.61 5.56 4.88
C ASN A 83 4.29 6.80 4.04
N PHE A 84 3.12 7.39 4.26
CA PHE A 84 2.71 8.61 3.61
C PHE A 84 1.99 9.52 4.59
N ASN A 85 2.17 10.82 4.43
CA ASN A 85 1.46 11.82 5.19
C ASN A 85 1.20 13.03 4.32
N GLY A 86 -0.06 13.43 4.20
CA GLY A 86 -0.38 14.55 3.33
C GLY A 86 -1.83 14.98 3.36
N ASN A 87 -2.10 15.96 2.52
CA ASN A 87 -3.43 16.42 2.21
C ASN A 87 -3.74 16.05 0.76
N TYR A 88 -4.96 15.54 0.56
CA TYR A 88 -5.48 15.17 -0.75
C TYR A 88 -6.90 15.72 -0.87
N ASN A 89 -7.12 16.53 -1.91
CA ASN A 89 -8.42 17.09 -2.23
C ASN A 89 -8.68 16.89 -3.72
N ALA A 90 -9.59 15.96 -4.04
CA ALA A 90 -10.03 15.71 -5.40
C ALA A 90 -11.54 15.58 -5.43
N LYS A 91 -12.16 16.16 -6.45
CA LYS A 91 -13.62 16.14 -6.59
C LYS A 91 -14.13 15.04 -7.50
N GLN A 92 -13.38 14.67 -8.54
CA GLN A 92 -13.76 13.71 -9.57
C GLN A 92 -12.51 13.07 -10.18
N GLY A 93 -12.60 11.79 -10.55
CA GLY A 93 -11.60 11.05 -11.34
C GLY A 93 -10.15 11.22 -10.90
N SER A 94 -9.83 10.73 -9.71
CA SER A 94 -8.49 10.78 -9.13
C SER A 94 -8.30 9.70 -8.09
N TYR A 95 -7.06 9.24 -7.97
CA TYR A 95 -6.58 8.28 -6.98
C TYR A 95 -5.43 8.86 -6.15
N TYR A 96 -5.37 8.42 -4.89
CA TYR A 96 -4.29 8.67 -3.95
C TYR A 96 -3.84 7.31 -3.42
N ALA A 97 -2.71 6.81 -3.93
CA ALA A 97 -2.43 5.37 -3.89
C ALA A 97 -0.94 5.05 -3.86
N VAL A 98 -0.60 3.87 -3.34
CA VAL A 98 0.62 3.20 -3.79
C VAL A 98 0.38 2.70 -5.22
N TYR A 99 1.36 2.92 -6.10
CA TYR A 99 1.30 2.62 -7.52
C TYR A 99 2.60 1.96 -8.00
N GLY A 100 2.52 1.03 -8.95
CA GLY A 100 3.70 0.50 -9.60
C GLY A 100 3.40 -0.63 -10.59
N TRP A 101 4.48 -1.26 -11.06
CA TRP A 101 4.41 -2.27 -12.12
C TRP A 101 5.20 -3.54 -11.83
N LEU A 102 4.78 -4.63 -12.45
CA LEU A 102 5.59 -5.82 -12.73
C LEU A 102 5.96 -5.85 -14.22
N LYS A 103 7.17 -6.31 -14.52
CA LYS A 103 7.67 -6.50 -15.89
C LYS A 103 7.17 -7.77 -16.56
N GLU A 104 6.91 -8.82 -15.77
CA GLU A 104 6.51 -10.13 -16.27
C GLU A 104 5.74 -10.96 -15.21
N PRO A 105 4.50 -11.41 -15.52
CA PRO A 105 3.65 -10.82 -16.57
C PRO A 105 3.56 -9.30 -16.40
N LEU A 106 3.37 -8.57 -17.49
CA LEU A 106 3.14 -7.13 -17.41
C LEU A 106 1.89 -6.89 -16.58
N THR A 107 2.02 -6.16 -15.48
CA THR A 107 0.94 -5.95 -14.53
C THR A 107 1.10 -4.59 -13.89
N GLU A 108 0.02 -3.83 -13.85
CA GLU A 108 -0.05 -2.56 -13.13
C GLU A 108 -0.82 -2.79 -11.82
N TYR A 109 -0.46 -2.09 -10.75
CA TYR A 109 -1.13 -2.26 -9.48
C TYR A 109 -1.31 -0.97 -8.69
N TYR A 110 -2.38 -0.96 -7.91
CA TYR A 110 -2.78 0.14 -7.05
C TYR A 110 -3.23 -0.36 -5.68
N VAL A 111 -2.73 0.28 -4.62
CA VAL A 111 -3.35 0.23 -3.29
C VAL A 111 -3.86 1.63 -2.98
N VAL A 112 -5.16 1.82 -3.17
CA VAL A 112 -5.85 3.12 -3.17
C VAL A 112 -6.29 3.46 -1.75
N GLU A 113 -5.72 4.53 -1.21
CA GLU A 113 -5.93 4.99 0.17
C GLU A 113 -7.02 6.07 0.25
N ASN A 114 -7.14 6.87 -0.81
CA ASN A 114 -8.21 7.85 -1.01
C ASN A 114 -8.50 8.01 -2.52
N TYR A 115 -9.70 8.44 -2.86
CA TYR A 115 -10.14 8.54 -4.25
C TYR A 115 -11.40 9.38 -4.40
N SER A 116 -11.58 9.96 -5.57
CA SER A 116 -12.84 10.60 -6.00
C SER A 116 -13.58 9.81 -7.09
N TYR A 117 -13.02 8.71 -7.56
CA TYR A 117 -13.66 7.73 -8.44
C TYR A 117 -13.24 6.32 -7.99
N ASP A 118 -14.16 5.36 -7.91
CA ASP A 118 -13.84 4.00 -7.43
C ASP A 118 -13.38 3.13 -8.60
N PRO A 119 -12.12 2.67 -8.65
CA PRO A 119 -11.66 1.84 -9.77
C PRO A 119 -12.34 0.47 -9.82
N CYS A 120 -12.89 -0.02 -8.71
CA CYS A 120 -13.69 -1.26 -8.70
C CYS A 120 -15.13 -1.06 -9.21
N SER A 121 -15.53 0.18 -9.53
CA SER A 121 -16.80 0.48 -10.21
C SER A 121 -16.67 0.55 -11.74
N ILE A 122 -15.45 0.44 -12.28
CA ILE A 122 -15.20 0.43 -13.72
C ILE A 122 -15.93 -0.77 -14.36
N LYS A 123 -16.49 -0.54 -15.55
CA LYS A 123 -17.14 -1.59 -16.32
C LYS A 123 -16.15 -2.72 -16.61
N ASP A 124 -16.61 -3.97 -16.51
CA ASP A 124 -15.79 -5.17 -16.73
C ASP A 124 -14.67 -5.34 -15.69
N SER A 125 -14.79 -4.69 -14.53
CA SER A 125 -13.98 -4.98 -13.35
C SER A 125 -14.44 -6.29 -12.70
N HIS A 126 -13.49 -7.17 -12.41
CA HIS A 126 -13.70 -8.45 -11.75
C HIS A 126 -13.42 -8.31 -10.25
N HIS A 127 -14.45 -8.40 -9.41
CA HIS A 127 -14.28 -8.38 -7.97
C HIS A 127 -13.57 -9.65 -7.47
N LEU A 128 -12.55 -9.46 -6.63
CA LEU A 128 -11.73 -10.53 -6.06
C LEU A 128 -12.01 -10.77 -4.56
N GLY A 129 -13.02 -10.10 -4.02
CA GLY A 129 -13.35 -10.12 -2.59
C GLY A 129 -12.75 -8.92 -1.84
N SER A 130 -12.53 -9.08 -0.54
CA SER A 130 -12.00 -8.02 0.32
C SER A 130 -10.92 -8.54 1.25
N ILE A 131 -9.99 -7.67 1.64
CA ILE A 131 -8.91 -7.98 2.58
C ILE A 131 -8.85 -6.93 3.69
N TYR A 132 -8.34 -7.32 4.85
CA TYR A 132 -8.07 -6.41 5.95
C TYR A 132 -6.56 -6.12 6.04
N SER A 133 -6.18 -4.85 5.98
CA SER A 133 -4.80 -4.40 6.18
C SER A 133 -4.79 -3.02 6.81
N ASP A 134 -3.77 -2.72 7.62
CA ASP A 134 -3.49 -1.37 8.12
C ASP A 134 -4.74 -0.66 8.71
N GLY A 135 -5.55 -1.41 9.47
CA GLY A 135 -6.71 -0.91 10.18
C GLY A 135 -8.02 -0.78 9.38
N ALA A 136 -8.08 -1.17 8.10
CA ALA A 136 -9.33 -1.12 7.32
C ALA A 136 -9.51 -2.29 6.35
N GLN A 137 -10.76 -2.45 5.92
CA GLN A 137 -11.12 -3.29 4.78
C GLN A 137 -10.75 -2.60 3.46
N TYR A 138 -10.30 -3.41 2.51
CA TYR A 138 -10.06 -3.04 1.12
C TYR A 138 -10.90 -3.94 0.22
N ASN A 139 -11.68 -3.34 -0.67
CA ASN A 139 -12.29 -4.11 -1.75
C ASN A 139 -11.22 -4.34 -2.81
N THR A 140 -11.15 -5.56 -3.34
CA THR A 140 -10.16 -5.93 -4.33
C THR A 140 -10.83 -6.23 -5.66
N CYS A 141 -10.21 -5.78 -6.75
CA CYS A 141 -10.70 -6.04 -8.09
C CYS A 141 -9.55 -6.10 -9.10
N LYS A 142 -9.85 -6.68 -10.26
CA LYS A 142 -8.95 -6.82 -11.39
C LYS A 142 -9.62 -6.32 -12.67
N HIS A 143 -8.85 -5.65 -13.51
CA HIS A 143 -9.28 -5.23 -14.84
C HIS A 143 -8.21 -5.57 -15.87
N THR A 144 -8.60 -5.97 -17.08
CA THR A 144 -7.64 -6.21 -18.16
C THR A 144 -7.67 -5.04 -19.13
N GLN A 145 -6.56 -4.31 -19.21
CA GLN A 145 -6.35 -3.25 -20.17
C GLN A 145 -5.94 -3.84 -21.52
N ILE A 146 -6.68 -3.51 -22.59
CA ILE A 146 -6.44 -4.03 -23.94
C ILE A 146 -5.77 -2.95 -24.80
N ASN A 147 -4.55 -3.23 -25.27
CA ASN A 147 -3.75 -2.35 -26.13
C ASN A 147 -3.65 -0.90 -25.60
N GLN A 148 -3.33 -0.76 -24.31
CA GLN A 148 -3.17 0.53 -23.64
C GLN A 148 -1.69 0.90 -23.41
N PRO A 149 -1.38 2.18 -23.18
CA PRO A 149 -0.04 2.61 -22.76
C PRO A 149 0.45 1.86 -21.51
N SER A 150 1.74 1.55 -21.47
CA SER A 150 2.40 0.86 -20.36
C SER A 150 3.89 1.18 -20.32
N ILE A 151 4.59 0.67 -19.29
CA ILE A 151 6.06 0.74 -19.20
C ILE A 151 6.80 -0.02 -20.32
N GLN A 152 6.09 -0.79 -21.14
CA GLN A 152 6.62 -1.54 -22.29
C GLN A 152 5.97 -1.11 -23.61
N GLY A 153 5.52 0.15 -23.70
CA GLY A 153 4.79 0.69 -24.85
C GLY A 153 3.32 0.31 -24.84
N THR A 154 2.68 0.19 -26.00
CA THR A 154 1.28 -0.22 -26.09
C THR A 154 1.15 -1.74 -25.94
N GLN A 155 0.49 -2.20 -24.88
CA GLN A 155 0.39 -3.62 -24.55
C GLN A 155 -1.00 -3.97 -23.99
N THR A 156 -1.28 -5.27 -23.89
CA THR A 156 -2.39 -5.80 -23.09
C THR A 156 -1.85 -6.30 -21.75
N PHE A 157 -2.42 -5.84 -20.65
CA PHE A 157 -1.95 -6.15 -19.30
C PHE A 157 -3.09 -6.16 -18.28
N ASP A 158 -2.86 -6.80 -17.15
CA ASP A 158 -3.79 -6.80 -16.03
C ASP A 158 -3.48 -5.66 -15.05
N GLN A 159 -4.53 -5.05 -14.52
CA GLN A 159 -4.50 -4.14 -13.38
C GLN A 159 -5.06 -4.83 -12.14
N TYR A 160 -4.42 -4.64 -10.99
CA TYR A 160 -4.92 -5.08 -9.69
C TYR A 160 -5.12 -3.89 -8.76
N PHE A 161 -6.27 -3.85 -8.11
CA PHE A 161 -6.63 -2.80 -7.17
C PHE A 161 -6.96 -3.36 -5.79
N SER A 162 -6.55 -2.64 -4.76
CA SER A 162 -7.06 -2.71 -3.40
C SER A 162 -7.59 -1.33 -3.05
N VAL A 163 -8.89 -1.20 -2.80
CA VAL A 163 -9.57 0.08 -2.59
C VAL A 163 -10.04 0.21 -1.16
N ARG A 164 -9.38 1.08 -0.40
CA ARG A 164 -9.64 1.28 1.04
C ARG A 164 -11.05 1.80 1.26
N GLN A 165 -11.82 1.09 2.09
CA GLN A 165 -13.20 1.48 2.41
C GLN A 165 -13.25 2.71 3.33
N SER A 166 -12.38 2.73 4.34
CA SER A 166 -12.21 3.89 5.24
C SER A 166 -11.06 4.77 4.75
N LYS A 167 -11.39 5.67 3.80
CA LYS A 167 -10.45 6.58 3.13
C LYS A 167 -9.58 7.35 4.13
N ARG A 168 -8.30 7.55 3.81
CA ARG A 168 -7.36 8.34 4.62
C ARG A 168 -6.32 9.04 3.74
N SER A 169 -5.69 10.08 4.28
CA SER A 169 -4.63 10.83 3.58
C SER A 169 -3.26 10.71 4.24
N SER A 170 -3.15 9.91 5.31
CA SER A 170 -1.90 9.56 5.98
C SER A 170 -1.96 8.17 6.57
N GLY A 171 -0.80 7.52 6.71
CA GLY A 171 -0.64 6.21 7.32
C GLY A 171 0.48 5.39 6.68
N SER A 172 0.38 4.08 6.85
CA SER A 172 1.34 3.09 6.32
C SER A 172 0.60 2.06 5.49
N VAL A 173 1.17 1.65 4.36
CA VAL A 173 0.63 0.58 3.49
C VAL A 173 1.55 -0.62 3.55
N THR A 174 1.07 -1.73 4.12
CA THR A 174 1.83 -2.99 4.20
C THR A 174 1.63 -3.81 2.93
N LEU A 175 2.46 -3.59 1.90
CA LEU A 175 2.24 -4.15 0.56
C LEU A 175 2.21 -5.67 0.50
N ALA A 176 2.91 -6.35 1.41
CA ALA A 176 2.88 -7.81 1.50
C ALA A 176 1.45 -8.35 1.63
N ASN A 177 0.58 -7.69 2.38
CA ASN A 177 -0.81 -8.13 2.59
C ASN A 177 -1.59 -8.07 1.27
N HIS A 178 -1.44 -6.99 0.52
CA HIS A 178 -2.12 -6.78 -0.77
C HIS A 178 -1.61 -7.75 -1.84
N PHE A 179 -0.29 -7.85 -2.00
CA PHE A 179 0.30 -8.72 -3.01
C PHE A 179 0.05 -10.20 -2.74
N ASN A 180 0.05 -10.64 -1.47
CA ASN A 180 -0.26 -12.03 -1.13
C ASN A 180 -1.71 -12.37 -1.46
N ALA A 181 -2.65 -11.47 -1.20
CA ALA A 181 -4.05 -11.69 -1.57
C ALA A 181 -4.23 -11.77 -3.10
N TRP A 182 -3.60 -10.87 -3.86
CA TRP A 182 -3.75 -10.89 -5.31
C TRP A 182 -3.08 -12.09 -6.00
N LYS A 183 -2.10 -12.75 -5.37
CA LYS A 183 -1.45 -13.96 -5.92
C LYS A 183 -2.46 -15.08 -6.15
N GLU A 184 -3.47 -15.21 -5.29
CA GLU A 184 -4.57 -16.18 -5.45
C GLU A 184 -5.38 -15.95 -6.72
N PHE A 185 -5.32 -14.73 -7.27
CA PHE A 185 -6.04 -14.29 -8.47
C PHE A 185 -5.11 -14.03 -9.67
N GLY A 186 -3.89 -14.56 -9.64
CA GLY A 186 -2.96 -14.56 -10.77
C GLY A 186 -1.95 -13.41 -10.79
N PHE A 187 -1.90 -12.57 -9.75
CA PHE A 187 -0.84 -11.55 -9.63
C PHE A 187 0.53 -12.21 -9.65
N ALA A 188 1.42 -11.69 -10.50
CA ALA A 188 2.74 -12.25 -10.76
C ALA A 188 2.75 -13.73 -11.19
N LYS A 189 1.62 -14.29 -11.66
CA LYS A 189 1.42 -15.75 -11.85
C LYS A 189 1.79 -16.57 -10.62
N GLY A 190 1.59 -16.03 -9.41
CA GLY A 190 1.96 -16.69 -8.15
C GLY A 190 3.47 -16.80 -7.90
N ALA A 191 4.31 -16.05 -8.62
CA ALA A 191 5.76 -16.11 -8.44
C ALA A 191 6.19 -15.78 -7.00
N ALA A 192 7.14 -16.56 -6.48
CA ALA A 192 7.77 -16.30 -5.18
C ALA A 192 8.53 -14.96 -5.18
N TYR A 193 9.15 -14.62 -6.31
CA TYR A 193 9.90 -13.39 -6.53
C TYR A 193 9.38 -12.66 -7.77
N PRO A 194 8.32 -11.83 -7.64
CA PRO A 194 7.79 -11.05 -8.76
C PRO A 194 8.84 -10.08 -9.33
N LYS A 195 8.85 -9.89 -10.66
CA LYS A 195 9.75 -8.96 -11.33
C LYS A 195 9.21 -7.53 -11.27
N PHE A 196 9.35 -6.87 -10.13
CA PHE A 196 8.94 -5.47 -9.96
C PHE A 196 9.75 -4.51 -10.88
N ASP A 197 9.07 -3.47 -11.38
CA ASP A 197 9.69 -2.26 -11.90
C ASP A 197 9.68 -1.17 -10.80
N TYR A 198 9.33 0.08 -11.08
CA TYR A 198 9.18 1.10 -10.05
C TYR A 198 7.99 0.85 -9.11
N GLN A 199 8.06 1.45 -7.92
CA GLN A 199 7.03 1.41 -6.89
C GLN A 199 7.04 2.75 -6.15
N VAL A 200 5.91 3.46 -6.16
CA VAL A 200 5.80 4.82 -5.66
C VAL A 200 4.54 5.02 -4.83
N PHE A 201 4.52 6.04 -3.97
CA PHE A 201 3.27 6.64 -3.56
C PHE A 201 2.94 7.76 -4.54
N ALA A 202 1.75 7.71 -5.14
CA ALA A 202 1.38 8.53 -6.26
C ALA A 202 -0.01 9.18 -6.11
N THR A 203 -0.18 10.24 -6.88
CA THR A 203 -1.46 10.85 -7.16
C THR A 203 -1.70 10.79 -8.66
N GLU A 204 -2.85 10.26 -9.02
CA GLU A 204 -3.33 10.19 -10.39
C GLU A 204 -4.61 11.02 -10.52
N ALA A 205 -4.76 11.75 -11.62
CA ALA A 205 -6.05 12.34 -11.97
C ALA A 205 -6.24 12.46 -13.48
N PHE A 206 -7.46 12.16 -13.91
CA PHE A 206 -7.87 12.08 -15.31
C PHE A 206 -9.18 12.87 -15.58
N SER A 207 -9.64 13.64 -14.59
CA SER A 207 -10.71 14.63 -14.75
C SER A 207 -10.77 15.54 -13.53
N GLY A 208 -11.73 16.48 -13.55
CA GLY A 208 -12.06 17.29 -12.40
C GLY A 208 -10.94 18.23 -11.96
N GLN A 209 -11.01 18.68 -10.71
CA GLN A 209 -10.05 19.62 -10.13
C GLN A 209 -9.63 19.12 -8.75
N GLY A 210 -8.40 19.46 -8.36
CA GLY A 210 -7.89 19.06 -7.08
C GLY A 210 -6.47 19.55 -6.79
N SER A 211 -6.00 19.19 -5.61
CA SER A 211 -4.64 19.44 -5.16
C SER A 211 -4.18 18.37 -4.20
N VAL A 212 -2.85 18.24 -4.12
CA VAL A 212 -2.19 17.30 -3.24
C VAL A 212 -0.89 17.90 -2.69
N ASN A 213 -0.57 17.56 -1.45
CA ASN A 213 0.74 17.79 -0.83
C ASN A 213 1.05 16.58 0.05
N VAL A 214 2.16 15.89 -0.23
CA VAL A 214 2.48 14.58 0.34
C VAL A 214 3.94 14.55 0.77
N GLN A 215 4.17 13.93 1.91
CA GLN A 215 5.43 13.39 2.38
C GLN A 215 5.39 11.87 2.26
N VAL A 216 6.40 11.27 1.64
CA VAL A 216 6.59 9.83 1.48
C VAL A 216 7.85 9.40 2.22
N SER A 217 7.82 8.22 2.85
CA SER A 217 8.99 7.52 3.38
C SER A 217 8.75 6.01 3.39
N ASP A 218 9.77 5.22 3.68
CA ASP A 218 9.61 3.82 4.10
C ASP A 218 9.63 3.67 5.63
#